data_AF-A0A6C1S094-F1
#
_entry.id   AF-A0A6C1S094-F1
#
_cell.length_a   1.000
_cell.length_b   1.000
_cell.length_c   1.000
_cell.angle_alpha   90.00
_cell.angle_beta   90.00
_cell.angle_gamma   90.00
#
_symmetry.space_group_name_H-M   'P 1'
#
loop_
_entity.id
_entity.type
_entity.pdbx_description
1 polymer ?
#
loop_
_entity_poly.entity_id
_entity_poly.type
_entity_poly.pdbx_seq_one_letter_code
_entity_poly.pdbx_strand_id
1 'polypeptide(L)' 'MDFTNEQYYKDLIHSYFSNQASEKDVEELQLWIDQSDDNKKQFIEFRRAWMLTSQSSPKGKFNKAKYDE' A
#
# COMPACT_ATOMS: atom_id res chain seq x y z
N MET A 1 -9.90 19.66 -15.19
CA MET A 1 -9.31 18.35 -15.46
C MET A 1 -8.69 17.84 -14.15
N ASP A 2 -9.57 17.45 -13.24
CA ASP A 2 -9.55 16.23 -12.41
C ASP A 2 -8.24 15.80 -11.70
N PHE A 3 -7.58 16.73 -11.01
CA PHE A 3 -6.48 16.42 -10.07
C PHE A 3 -6.93 15.71 -8.78
N THR A 4 -8.23 15.48 -8.59
CA THR A 4 -8.80 14.96 -7.34
C THR A 4 -8.86 13.44 -7.27
N ASN A 5 -8.84 12.73 -8.40
CA ASN A 5 -9.08 11.28 -8.40
C ASN A 5 -7.88 10.51 -7.85
N GLU A 6 -6.64 10.89 -8.18
CA GLU A 6 -5.46 10.17 -7.71
C GLU A 6 -5.30 10.25 -6.18
N GLN A 7 -5.52 11.43 -5.59
CA GLN A 7 -5.46 11.59 -4.14
C GLN A 7 -6.59 10.83 -3.44
N TYR A 8 -7.80 10.86 -4.00
CA TYR A 8 -8.92 10.10 -3.47
C TYR A 8 -8.61 8.61 -3.36
N TYR A 9 -8.08 7.99 -4.43
CA TYR A 9 -7.72 6.57 -4.39
C TYR A 9 -6.56 6.30 -3.43
N LYS A 10 -5.59 7.22 -3.27
CA LYS A 10 -4.54 7.08 -2.26
C LYS A 10 -5.12 7.01 -0.85
N ASP A 11 -6.04 7.92 -0.51
CA ASP A 11 -6.72 7.92 0.80
C ASP A 11 -7.62 6.67 0.98
N LEU A 12 -8.27 6.22 -0.10
CA LEU A 12 -9.07 5.00 -0.12
C LEU A 12 -8.22 3.75 0.15
N ILE A 13 -7.06 3.64 -0.50
CA ILE A 13 -6.08 2.56 -0.30
C ILE A 13 -5.55 2.56 1.14
N HIS A 14 -5.26 3.74 1.69
CA HIS A 14 -4.81 3.88 3.07
C HIS A 14 -5.87 3.43 4.07
N SER A 15 -7.13 3.82 3.84
CA SER A 15 -8.28 3.39 4.63
C SER A 15 -8.53 1.88 4.50
N TYR A 16 -8.35 1.32 3.29
CA TYR A 16 -8.43 -0.11 3.01
C TYR A 16 -7.39 -0.90 3.81
N PHE A 17 -6.12 -0.49 3.77
CA PHE A 17 -5.07 -1.16 4.52
C PHE A 17 -5.17 -0.99 6.03
N SER A 18 -5.79 0.10 6.49
CA SER A 18 -6.09 0.34 7.91
C SER A 18 -7.35 -0.38 8.37
N ASN A 19 -8.02 -1.13 7.49
CA ASN A 19 -9.30 -1.81 7.77
C ASN A 19 -10.41 -0.84 8.21
N GLN A 20 -10.34 0.41 7.76
CA GLN A 20 -11.32 1.49 7.99
C GLN A 20 -12.19 1.77 6.74
N ALA A 21 -11.88 1.15 5.61
CA ALA A 21 -12.71 1.21 4.42
C ALA A 21 -14.05 0.49 4.63
N SER A 22 -15.13 1.10 4.16
CA SER A 22 -16.46 0.48 4.12
C SER A 22 -16.53 -0.52 2.95
N GLU A 23 -17.52 -1.42 2.95
CA GLU A 23 -17.72 -2.36 1.83
C GLU A 23 -17.78 -1.66 0.46
N LYS A 24 -18.47 -0.51 0.40
CA LYS A 24 -18.54 0.34 -0.81
C LYS A 24 -17.17 0.87 -1.27
N ASP A 25 -16.33 1.25 -0.32
CA ASP A 25 -14.97 1.74 -0.59
C ASP A 25 -14.10 0.61 -1.16
N VAL A 26 -14.28 -0.62 -0.65
CA VAL A 26 -13.59 -1.82 -1.17
C VAL A 26 -14.04 -2.14 -2.59
N GLU A 27 -15.35 -2.09 -2.85
CA GLU A 27 -15.91 -2.32 -4.18
C GLU A 27 -15.40 -1.27 -5.19
N GLU A 28 -15.40 0.00 -4.81
CA GLU A 28 -14.90 1.09 -5.66
C GLU A 28 -13.40 0.97 -5.92
N LEU A 29 -12.62 0.60 -4.90
CA LEU A 29 -11.20 0.35 -5.06
C LEU A 29 -10.93 -0.82 -6.01
N GLN A 30 -11.71 -1.90 -5.92
CA GLN A 30 -11.61 -3.02 -6.86
C GLN A 30 -11.97 -2.61 -8.28
N LEU A 31 -13.05 -1.83 -8.47
CA LEU A 31 -13.43 -1.32 -9.78
C LEU A 31 -12.33 -0.45 -10.38
N TRP A 32 -11.71 0.42 -9.58
CA TRP A 32 -10.59 1.25 -10.03
C TRP A 32 -9.37 0.40 -10.43
N ILE A 33 -9.05 -0.65 -9.66
CA ILE A 33 -7.96 -1.58 -10.00
C ILE A 33 -8.27 -2.33 -11.31
N ASP A 34 -9.52 -2.72 -11.54
CA ASP A 34 -9.93 -3.47 -12.73
C ASP A 34 -10.02 -2.58 -14.00
N GLN A 35 -10.29 -1.29 -13.81
CA GLN A 35 -10.36 -0.31 -14.91
C GLN A 35 -9.05 -0.18 -15.71
N SER A 36 -7.88 -0.39 -15.10
CA SER A 36 -6.59 -0.26 -15.80
C SER A 36 -5.45 -1.01 -15.11
N ASP A 37 -4.58 -1.60 -15.92
CA ASP A 37 -3.39 -2.30 -15.40
C ASP A 37 -2.40 -1.34 -14.70
N ASP A 38 -2.43 -0.05 -15.05
CA ASP A 38 -1.66 0.99 -14.36
C ASP A 38 -2.14 1.20 -12.91
N ASN A 39 -3.46 1.35 -12.70
CA ASN A 39 -4.08 1.43 -11.38
C ASN A 39 -3.74 0.20 -10.53
N LYS A 40 -3.77 -0.99 -11.14
CA LYS A 40 -3.36 -2.23 -10.50
C LYS A 40 -1.89 -2.22 -10.08
N LYS A 41 -0.97 -1.72 -10.91
CA LYS A 41 0.45 -1.56 -10.54
C LYS A 41 0.59 -0.61 -9.37
N GLN A 42 -0.06 0.55 -9.41
CA GLN A 42 -0.05 1.51 -8.32
C GLN A 42 -0.54 0.86 -7.01
N PHE A 43 -1.68 0.16 -7.03
CA PHE A 43 -2.19 -0.55 -5.86
C PHE A 43 -1.18 -1.57 -5.28
N ILE A 44 -0.53 -2.35 -6.15
CA ILE A 44 0.49 -3.32 -5.72
C ILE A 44 1.69 -2.61 -5.09
N GLU A 45 2.14 -1.48 -5.64
CA GLU A 45 3.23 -0.68 -5.07
C GLU A 45 2.86 -0.12 -3.69
N PHE A 46 1.67 0.47 -3.56
CA PHE A 46 1.15 0.93 -2.27
C PHE A 46 1.04 -0.21 -1.25
N ARG A 47 0.56 -1.39 -1.67
CA ARG A 47 0.48 -2.58 -0.82
C ARG A 47 1.86 -3.02 -0.33
N ARG A 48 2.86 -3.04 -1.22
CA ARG A 48 4.25 -3.38 -0.87
C ARG A 48 4.81 -2.37 0.13
N ALA A 49 4.62 -1.08 -0.12
CA ALA A 49 5.04 -0.02 0.78
C ALA A 49 4.37 -0.15 2.16
N TRP A 50 3.06 -0.40 2.20
CA TRP A 50 2.32 -0.62 3.45
C TRP A 50 2.82 -1.86 4.22
N MET A 51 3.11 -2.97 3.52
CA MET A 51 3.68 -4.14 4.18
C MET A 51 5.06 -3.84 4.77
N LEU A 52 5.91 -3.08 4.08
CA LEU A 52 7.22 -2.67 4.60
C LEU A 52 7.11 -1.77 5.84
N THR A 53 6.18 -0.81 5.86
CA THR A 53 5.95 0.07 7.02
C THR A 53 5.23 -0.64 8.17
N SER A 54 4.36 -1.61 7.88
CA SER A 54 3.70 -2.44 8.90
C SER A 54 4.66 -3.46 9.51
N GLN A 55 5.61 -3.98 8.72
CA GLN A 55 6.61 -4.95 9.17
C GLN A 55 7.84 -4.33 9.83
N SER A 56 7.97 -3.00 9.88
CA SER A 56 9.06 -2.31 10.58
C SER A 56 8.92 -2.36 12.12
N SER A 57 8.35 -3.44 12.66
CA SER A 57 8.77 -3.93 13.97
C SER A 57 10.23 -4.35 13.82
N PRO A 58 11.19 -3.69 14.49
CA PRO A 58 12.59 -4.05 14.35
C PRO A 58 12.82 -5.39 15.03
N LYS A 59 12.58 -6.51 14.33
CA LYS A 59 13.26 -7.78 14.61
C LYS A 59 14.64 -7.72 13.97
N GLY A 60 15.39 -6.70 14.38
CA GLY A 60 16.82 -6.63 14.19
C GLY A 60 17.48 -7.72 15.04
N LYS A 61 17.52 -8.95 14.51
CA LYS A 61 18.71 -9.77 14.74
C LYS A 61 19.77 -9.26 13.76
N PHE A 62 20.30 -8.08 14.05
CA PHE A 62 21.57 -7.65 13.47
C PHE A 62 22.62 -8.58 14.06
N ASN A 63 22.85 -9.71 13.41
CA ASN A 63 24.01 -10.54 13.70
C ASN A 63 25.24 -9.72 13.33
N LYS A 64 25.85 -9.10 14.35
CA LYS A 64 27.21 -8.57 14.32
C LYS A 64 28.15 -9.75 14.18
N ALA A 65 28.36 -10.22 12.95
CA ALA A 65 29.36 -11.22 12.64
C ALA A 65 30.37 -10.61 11.65
N LYS A 66 31.48 -10.18 12.26
CA LYS A 66 32.84 -10.17 11.71
C LYS A 66 33.09 -9.30 10.48
N TYR A 67 33.53 -8.07 10.75
CA TYR A 67 34.62 -7.49 9.97
C TYR A 67 35.90 -8.08 10.56
N ASP A 68 36.37 -9.15 9.92
CA ASP A 68 37.72 -9.68 10.02
C ASP A 68 38.43 -9.12 8.78
N GLU A 69 39.28 -8.11 8.98
CA GLU A 69 40.60 -7.92 8.35
C GLU A 69 41.27 -6.64 8.89
#